data_AF-H5V689-F1
#
_entry.id   AF-H5V689-F1
#
_cell.length_a   1.000
_cell.length_b   1.000
_cell.length_c   1.000
_cell.angle_alpha   90.00
_cell.angle_beta   90.00
_cell.angle_gamma   90.00
#
_symmetry.space_group_name_H-M   'P 1'
#
loop_
_entity.id
_entity.type
_entity.pdbx_description
1 polymer ?
#
loop_
_entity_poly.entity_id
_entity_poly.type
_entity_poly.pdbx_seq_one_letter_code
_entity_poly.pdbx_strand_id
1 'polypeptide(L)'
;MKKLLLCGLVLASTSCADFQKNMSDQMKAVNAALTPKGTNAVQTTSSRQPGTVTNEQCKTSVGKTKDYFEQIVGFKLNESNASNFTSFSESYNFKISDRKDRLGGNWAICIISIDPQTNKVTTYSMPT
;
A
#
# COMPACT_ATOMS: atom_id res chain seq x y z
N MET A 1 -37.51 17.73 75.28
CA MET A 1 -37.90 18.63 74.17
C MET A 1 -37.88 17.81 72.88
N LYS A 2 -39.06 17.48 72.32
CA LYS A 2 -39.68 18.11 71.13
C LYS A 2 -38.98 17.75 69.79
N LYS A 3 -39.59 16.82 69.03
CA LYS A 3 -40.22 17.01 67.70
C LYS A 3 -39.92 15.89 66.69
N LEU A 4 -41.01 15.37 66.10
CA LEU A 4 -41.08 14.60 64.87
C LEU A 4 -40.35 15.29 63.71
N LEU A 5 -39.94 14.51 62.70
CA LEU A 5 -40.29 14.79 61.29
C LEU A 5 -40.12 13.55 60.40
N LEU A 6 -41.24 13.11 59.82
CA LEU A 6 -41.31 12.36 58.56
C LEU A 6 -40.71 13.20 57.44
N CYS A 7 -40.00 12.58 56.50
CA CYS A 7 -40.02 12.94 55.07
C CYS A 7 -39.21 11.90 54.28
N GLY A 8 -39.85 11.31 53.27
CA GLY A 8 -39.22 10.37 52.36
C GLY A 8 -38.15 11.02 51.49
N LEU A 9 -37.32 10.20 50.86
CA LEU A 9 -36.51 10.63 49.73
C LEU A 9 -36.18 9.44 48.82
N VAL A 10 -36.93 9.40 47.72
CA VAL A 10 -36.44 9.23 46.34
C VAL A 10 -35.37 8.15 46.13
N LEU A 11 -35.82 7.01 45.58
CA LEU A 11 -34.96 6.06 44.87
C LEU A 11 -34.16 6.84 43.82
N ALA A 12 -32.84 6.96 44.04
CA ALA A 12 -31.91 7.63 43.15
C ALA A 12 -31.80 6.88 41.82
N SER A 13 -32.46 7.40 40.80
CA SER A 13 -32.23 7.06 39.40
C SER A 13 -30.99 7.80 38.88
N THR A 14 -29.79 7.37 39.28
CA THR A 14 -28.54 7.93 38.75
C THR A 14 -27.71 6.95 37.92
N SER A 15 -28.26 5.80 37.51
CA SER A 15 -27.51 4.82 36.71
C SER A 15 -27.34 5.15 35.22
N CYS A 16 -27.93 6.24 34.71
CA CYS A 16 -27.87 6.57 33.27
C CYS A 16 -26.82 7.62 32.90
N ALA A 17 -26.40 8.48 33.82
CA ALA A 17 -25.47 9.58 33.50
C ALA A 17 -24.01 9.10 33.38
N ASP A 18 -23.60 8.15 34.23
CA ASP A 18 -22.23 7.64 34.26
C ASP A 18 -21.92 6.68 33.10
N PHE A 19 -22.92 5.98 32.58
CA PHE A 19 -22.77 5.15 31.38
C PHE A 19 -22.55 6.02 30.13
N GLN A 20 -23.31 7.11 29.99
CA GLN A 20 -23.22 7.99 28.82
C GLN A 20 -21.88 8.75 28.79
N LYS A 21 -21.33 9.15 29.95
CA LYS A 21 -19.98 9.73 30.02
C LYS A 21 -18.90 8.71 29.64
N ASN A 22 -18.93 7.51 30.21
CA ASN A 22 -17.93 6.48 29.92
C ASN A 22 -17.92 6.07 28.44
N MET A 23 -19.09 6.00 27.79
CA MET A 23 -19.15 5.68 26.35
C MET A 23 -18.64 6.82 25.45
N SER A 24 -18.92 8.07 25.80
CA SER A 24 -18.43 9.24 25.07
C SER A 24 -16.90 9.35 25.11
N ASP A 25 -16.31 9.10 26.28
CA ASP A 25 -14.85 9.15 26.46
C ASP A 25 -14.15 7.99 25.75
N GLN A 26 -14.73 6.78 25.77
CA GLN A 26 -14.21 5.65 25.00
C GLN A 26 -14.31 5.88 23.49
N MET A 27 -15.41 6.44 22.99
CA MET A 27 -15.54 6.78 21.57
C MET A 27 -14.55 7.86 21.13
N LYS A 28 -14.30 8.88 21.96
CA LYS A 28 -13.25 9.88 21.68
C LYS A 28 -11.85 9.27 21.65
N ALA A 29 -11.54 8.35 22.56
CA ALA A 29 -10.26 7.66 22.60
C ALA A 29 -10.06 6.75 21.36
N VAL A 30 -11.10 6.02 20.96
CA VAL A 30 -11.07 5.20 19.73
C VAL A 30 -10.94 6.08 18.49
N ASN A 31 -11.67 7.19 18.42
CA ASN A 31 -11.56 8.10 17.28
C ASN A 31 -10.18 8.76 17.22
N ALA A 32 -9.56 9.11 18.36
CA ALA A 32 -8.18 9.60 18.41
C ALA A 32 -7.15 8.53 18.02
N ALA A 33 -7.40 7.26 18.30
CA ALA A 33 -6.54 6.14 17.91
C ALA A 33 -6.70 5.76 16.41
N LEU A 34 -7.91 5.93 15.85
CA LEU A 34 -8.23 5.61 14.46
C LEU A 34 -8.06 6.78 13.49
N THR A 35 -7.87 8.00 13.99
CA THR A 35 -7.51 9.14 13.15
C THR A 35 -5.99 9.17 13.04
N PRO A 36 -5.37 8.61 11.98
CA PRO A 36 -3.96 8.85 11.73
C PRO A 36 -3.79 10.37 11.63
N LYS A 37 -3.01 10.96 12.52
CA LYS A 37 -2.60 12.36 12.38
C LYS A 37 -1.98 12.46 10.99
N GLY A 38 -2.68 13.13 10.09
CA GLY A 38 -2.25 13.39 8.72
C GLY A 38 -0.94 14.15 8.76
N THR A 39 0.15 13.40 8.90
CA THR A 39 1.42 13.81 8.38
C THR A 39 1.18 13.81 6.89
N ASN A 40 1.12 14.99 6.29
CA ASN A 40 1.52 15.16 4.90
C ASN A 40 3.01 14.78 4.83
N ALA A 41 3.32 13.51 5.08
CA ALA A 41 4.47 12.89 4.50
C ALA A 41 4.15 13.00 3.02
N VAL A 42 4.77 13.98 2.37
CA VAL A 42 5.04 13.87 0.94
C VAL A 42 5.57 12.46 0.80
N GLN A 43 4.73 11.59 0.25
CA GLN A 43 5.12 10.26 -0.15
C GLN A 43 6.14 10.56 -1.24
N THR A 44 7.38 10.74 -0.81
CA THR A 44 8.55 10.70 -1.66
C THR A 44 8.43 9.31 -2.22
N THR A 45 7.83 9.24 -3.40
CA THR A 45 8.06 8.13 -4.31
C THR A 45 9.57 8.10 -4.36
N SER A 46 10.17 7.19 -3.59
CA SER A 46 11.55 6.80 -3.82
C SER A 46 11.58 6.61 -5.32
N SER A 47 12.34 7.46 -6.00
CA SER A 47 12.40 7.49 -7.45
C SER A 47 13.15 6.24 -7.86
N ARG A 48 12.51 5.08 -7.67
CA ARG A 48 12.88 3.77 -8.17
C ARG A 48 13.01 4.02 -9.65
N GLN A 49 14.24 4.23 -10.12
CA GLN A 49 14.54 4.47 -11.51
C GLN A 49 14.05 3.22 -12.24
N PRO A 50 12.90 3.29 -12.93
CA PRO A 50 12.42 2.12 -13.63
C PRO A 50 13.36 1.94 -14.80
N GLY A 51 13.94 0.75 -14.92
CA GLY A 51 14.76 0.41 -16.06
C GLY A 51 13.97 0.60 -17.36
N THR A 52 14.66 0.79 -18.48
CA THR A 52 14.00 1.03 -19.76
C THR A 52 14.18 -0.17 -20.66
N VAL A 53 13.09 -0.61 -21.30
CA VAL A 53 13.05 -1.69 -22.29
C VAL A 53 12.31 -1.20 -23.54
N THR A 54 12.38 -1.97 -24.62
CA THR A 54 11.51 -1.77 -25.79
C THR A 54 10.23 -2.60 -25.66
N ASN A 55 9.22 -2.25 -26.46
CA ASN A 55 7.96 -2.96 -26.56
C ASN A 55 8.20 -4.43 -26.93
N GLU A 56 9.13 -4.68 -27.87
CA GLU A 56 9.46 -6.03 -28.30
C GLU A 56 10.19 -6.84 -27.22
N GLN A 57 11.12 -6.20 -26.49
CA GLN A 57 11.78 -6.83 -25.34
C GLN A 57 10.78 -7.23 -24.25
N CYS A 58 9.73 -6.44 -24.05
CA CYS A 58 8.68 -6.79 -23.11
C CYS A 58 7.77 -7.92 -23.63
N LYS A 59 7.38 -7.92 -24.91
CA LYS A 59 6.52 -8.97 -25.51
C LYS A 59 7.19 -10.34 -25.53
N THR A 60 8.51 -10.35 -25.73
CA THR A 60 9.32 -11.58 -25.84
C THR A 60 10.03 -11.94 -24.53
N SER A 61 9.58 -11.34 -23.42
CA SER A 61 10.21 -11.49 -22.11
C SER A 61 10.07 -12.88 -21.50
N VAL A 62 8.97 -13.59 -21.75
CA VAL A 62 8.70 -14.91 -21.15
C VAL A 62 9.84 -15.89 -21.46
N GLY A 63 10.35 -16.56 -20.42
CA GLY A 63 11.47 -17.49 -20.51
C GLY A 63 12.87 -16.86 -20.52
N LYS A 64 12.98 -15.53 -20.71
CA LYS A 64 14.23 -14.78 -20.55
C LYS A 64 14.62 -14.74 -19.08
N THR A 65 15.91 -14.67 -18.81
CA THR A 65 16.46 -14.64 -17.45
C THR A 65 16.42 -13.25 -16.85
N LYS A 66 16.47 -13.17 -15.53
CA LYS A 66 16.70 -11.91 -14.80
C LYS A 66 17.95 -11.17 -15.29
N ASP A 67 19.05 -11.91 -15.47
CA ASP A 67 20.33 -11.36 -15.93
C ASP A 67 20.23 -10.66 -17.29
N TYR A 68 19.38 -11.17 -18.20
CA TYR A 68 19.12 -10.51 -19.49
C TYR A 68 18.56 -9.10 -19.29
N PHE A 69 17.62 -8.93 -18.36
CA PHE A 69 17.07 -7.60 -18.06
C PHE A 69 18.09 -6.71 -17.34
N GLU A 70 18.87 -7.27 -16.42
CA GLU A 70 19.95 -6.53 -15.73
C GLU A 70 20.98 -5.96 -16.71
N GLN A 71 21.32 -6.70 -17.76
CA GLN A 71 22.21 -6.24 -18.85
C GLN A 71 21.58 -5.10 -19.66
N ILE A 72 20.27 -5.15 -19.91
CA ILE A 72 19.56 -4.11 -20.66
C ILE A 72 19.46 -2.83 -19.84
N VAL A 73 19.11 -2.94 -18.56
CA VAL A 73 18.82 -1.77 -17.71
C VAL A 73 20.05 -1.21 -17.02
N GLY A 74 21.16 -1.95 -17.01
CA GLY A 74 22.44 -1.52 -16.45
C GLY A 74 22.52 -1.55 -14.91
N PHE A 75 21.57 -2.22 -14.25
CA PHE A 75 21.56 -2.38 -12.80
C PHE A 75 20.96 -3.73 -12.36
N LYS A 76 21.29 -4.16 -11.15
CA LYS A 76 20.80 -5.41 -10.56
C LYS A 76 19.34 -5.31 -10.14
N LEU A 77 18.56 -6.31 -10.49
CA LEU A 77 17.16 -6.45 -10.08
C LEU A 77 17.12 -7.10 -8.68
N ASN A 78 16.46 -6.43 -7.73
CA ASN A 78 16.42 -6.86 -6.34
C ASN A 78 15.17 -6.33 -5.62
N GLU A 79 14.99 -6.71 -4.37
CA GLU A 79 13.82 -6.34 -3.56
C GLU A 79 13.59 -4.81 -3.50
N SER A 80 14.64 -3.99 -3.52
CA SER A 80 14.51 -2.52 -3.41
C SER A 80 13.88 -1.87 -4.65
N ASN A 81 14.04 -2.47 -5.83
CA ASN A 81 13.51 -1.99 -7.11
C ASN A 81 12.39 -2.85 -7.68
N ALA A 82 12.02 -3.93 -7.00
CA ALA A 82 10.84 -4.72 -7.30
C ALA A 82 9.55 -3.97 -6.95
N SER A 83 8.50 -4.17 -7.76
CA SER A 83 7.14 -3.76 -7.43
C SER A 83 6.44 -4.78 -6.53
N ASN A 84 6.87 -6.05 -6.58
CA ASN A 84 6.50 -7.11 -5.65
C ASN A 84 7.69 -8.05 -5.47
N PHE A 85 7.96 -8.52 -4.25
CA PHE A 85 9.06 -9.44 -3.99
C PHE A 85 8.63 -10.45 -2.93
N THR A 86 8.51 -11.71 -3.32
CA THR A 86 8.07 -12.81 -2.46
C THR A 86 8.88 -14.06 -2.75
N SER A 87 8.80 -15.09 -1.90
CA SER A 87 9.44 -16.38 -2.13
C SER A 87 8.93 -17.15 -3.36
N PHE A 88 7.83 -16.69 -3.98
CA PHE A 88 7.21 -17.36 -5.12
C PHE A 88 7.24 -16.52 -6.40
N SER A 89 7.49 -15.20 -6.30
CA SER A 89 7.44 -14.29 -7.44
C SER A 89 8.11 -12.96 -7.13
N GLU A 90 8.90 -12.47 -8.09
CA GLU A 90 9.45 -11.12 -8.12
C GLU A 90 8.85 -10.37 -9.32
N SER A 91 8.21 -9.21 -9.09
CA SER A 91 7.69 -8.36 -10.16
C SER A 91 8.51 -7.09 -10.31
N TYR A 92 8.77 -6.70 -11.56
CA TYR A 92 9.54 -5.51 -11.90
C TYR A 92 8.82 -4.66 -12.93
N ASN A 93 8.89 -3.34 -12.77
CA ASN A 93 8.28 -2.37 -13.66
C ASN A 93 9.35 -1.65 -14.47
N PHE A 94 9.28 -1.76 -15.80
CA PHE A 94 10.14 -1.06 -16.73
C PHE A 94 9.35 -0.03 -17.54
N LYS A 95 10.00 1.07 -17.91
CA LYS A 95 9.48 1.99 -18.92
C LYS A 95 9.66 1.40 -20.31
N ILE A 96 8.69 1.63 -21.19
CA ILE A 96 8.78 1.26 -22.60
C ILE A 96 9.22 2.50 -23.40
N SER A 97 10.39 2.41 -24.03
CA SER A 97 11.04 3.53 -24.73
C SER A 97 10.38 3.92 -26.07
N ASP A 98 9.80 2.94 -26.76
CA ASP A 98 9.31 3.03 -28.13
C ASP A 98 7.77 2.96 -28.22
N ARG A 99 7.08 3.15 -27.10
CA ARG A 99 5.60 3.11 -27.01
C ARG A 99 5.05 4.31 -26.24
N LYS A 100 3.99 4.90 -26.78
CA LYS A 100 3.15 5.88 -26.08
C LYS A 100 2.06 5.19 -25.26
N ASP A 101 1.71 5.75 -24.12
CA ASP A 101 0.51 5.34 -23.38
C ASP A 101 -0.77 5.74 -24.15
N ARG A 102 -1.94 5.31 -23.66
CA ARG A 102 -3.25 5.62 -24.27
C ARG A 102 -3.53 7.13 -24.41
N LEU A 103 -2.87 8.00 -23.64
CA LEU A 103 -3.01 9.45 -23.67
C LEU A 103 -1.91 10.15 -24.51
N GLY A 104 -1.04 9.39 -25.18
CA GLY A 104 0.07 9.93 -25.97
C GLY A 104 1.30 10.32 -25.13
N GLY A 105 1.29 10.01 -23.83
CA GLY A 105 2.39 10.23 -22.91
C GLY A 105 3.47 9.14 -23.00
N ASN A 106 4.59 9.39 -22.33
CA ASN A 106 5.74 8.47 -22.27
C ASN A 106 5.69 7.56 -21.03
N TRP A 107 4.49 7.21 -20.56
CA TRP A 107 4.29 6.41 -19.34
C TRP A 107 3.92 4.96 -19.63
N ALA A 108 4.21 4.47 -20.84
CA ALA A 108 4.02 3.06 -21.15
C ALA A 108 4.94 2.21 -20.25
N ILE A 109 4.35 1.24 -19.55
CA ILE A 109 5.04 0.38 -18.58
C ILE A 109 4.97 -1.07 -19.05
N CYS A 110 6.10 -1.77 -18.89
CA CYS A 110 6.20 -3.21 -18.95
C CYS A 110 6.32 -3.74 -17.52
N ILE A 111 5.45 -4.67 -17.15
CA ILE A 111 5.55 -5.40 -15.89
C ILE A 111 5.96 -6.82 -16.24
N ILE A 112 7.03 -7.32 -15.65
CA ILE A 112 7.40 -8.74 -15.74
C ILE A 112 7.27 -9.37 -14.36
N SER A 113 6.95 -10.67 -14.32
CA SER A 113 7.07 -11.50 -13.12
C SER A 113 8.10 -12.58 -13.37
N ILE A 114 9.03 -12.73 -12.43
CA ILE A 114 10.13 -13.68 -12.43
C ILE A 114 9.85 -14.72 -11.35
N ASP A 115 10.02 -15.99 -11.70
CA ASP A 115 10.07 -17.08 -10.74
C ASP A 115 11.46 -17.09 -10.06
N PRO A 116 11.54 -16.91 -8.73
CA PRO A 116 12.82 -16.90 -8.01
C PRO A 116 13.60 -18.22 -8.11
N GLN A 117 12.93 -19.34 -8.36
CA GLN A 117 13.58 -20.66 -8.44
C GLN A 117 14.30 -20.85 -9.78
N THR A 118 13.65 -20.48 -10.88
CA THR A 118 14.20 -20.64 -12.23
C THR A 118 14.91 -19.40 -12.75
N ASN A 119 14.77 -18.27 -12.05
CA ASN A 119 15.29 -16.96 -12.42
C ASN A 119 14.85 -16.50 -13.81
N LYS A 120 13.66 -16.95 -14.24
CA LYS A 120 13.08 -16.71 -15.57
C LYS A 120 11.76 -15.98 -15.44
N VAL A 121 11.48 -15.15 -16.45
CA VAL A 121 10.17 -14.51 -16.58
C VAL A 121 9.11 -15.56 -16.86
N THR A 122 8.06 -15.56 -16.05
CA THR A 122 6.89 -16.43 -16.22
C THR A 122 5.75 -15.71 -16.92
N THR A 123 5.56 -14.42 -16.65
CA THR A 123 4.51 -13.60 -17.25
C THR A 123 4.97 -12.17 -17.50
N TYR A 124 4.27 -11.48 -18.41
CA TYR A 124 4.40 -10.05 -18.60
C TYR A 124 3.03 -9.38 -18.76
N SER A 125 2.99 -8.08 -18.52
CA SER A 125 1.83 -7.23 -18.75
C SER A 125 2.27 -5.87 -19.28
N MET A 126 1.47 -5.32 -20.19
CA MET A 126 1.64 -3.96 -20.70
C MET A 126 0.30 -3.24 -20.62
N PRO A 127 -0.06 -2.70 -19.44
CA PRO A 127 -1.27 -1.90 -19.30
C PRO A 127 -1.28 -0.75 -20.32
N THR A 128 -2.46 -0.46 -20.85
CA THR A 128 -2.70 0.55 -21.90
C THR A 128 -2.95 1.93 -21.33
#